data_AF-A0A1T1HCW5-F1
#
_entry.id   AF-A0A1T1HCW5-F1
#
_cell.length_a   1.000
_cell.length_b   1.000
_cell.length_c   1.000
_cell.angle_alpha   90.00
_cell.angle_beta   90.00
_cell.angle_gamma   90.00
#
_symmetry.space_group_name_H-M   'P 1'
#
loop_
_entity.id
_entity.type
_entity.pdbx_description
1 polymer ?
#
loop_
_entity_poly.entity_id
_entity_poly.type
_entity_poly.pdbx_seq_one_letter_code
_entity_poly.pdbx_strand_id
1 'polypeptide(L)'
;MTAPFTEQQRQQHGHNHQARISALGALSPPQNLAAPSVSYQAGGHLLIIGADDLTRLAACELLTQSETGAISIKAGSGVQSISLLITDAVQNPGNEALEQALSKTEILPVAYGRLDELNGYLGEFQARIKPTTTDSPLTTGTDSLDAIDLAPALIQRSHFDLVLDLGREPALSQELSPPGYFAVGSDNLSLSAVLADLPDYDGEFEKPLYFRINNDICAHAGRGKTGCTRCLDVCPADAISSINNQIEVDSYLCHGAGSCSTACPTGAISYGMPKAEMMADYLTRLLAHYREQGGEQPVILFHADEQDVTTDQLASNIIPVALEEIATVGMELWMHAFNEGASRIIFLTSDSDEHRTPASLIQLLERETKLGNQLLSAMGYGENSLSLCGEITGLTEEKQAVTEANGIQVASAPATLHQVQAFAEAPSKRQRLISNINRLQQMAPTDSEKAEQILMSASAPFGQVSIDSDACTLCFSCANICPTNALQTGKEAPAILLTEMDCVQCGLCESACPENAISREQRFIFNADLRDNPRTLHKDEAFCCLDCGKPFAPTSTVNKMKEKLKDHAMFAGEALRRLELCEDCRVKDIYRGLAADPQAQLNL
;
A
#
# COMPACT_ATOMS: atom_id res chain seq x y z
N MET A 1 -34.17 23.78 -14.18
CA MET A 1 -34.31 25.23 -13.95
C MET A 1 -33.92 25.48 -12.50
N THR A 2 -32.63 25.71 -12.28
CA THR A 2 -32.06 25.97 -10.96
C THR A 2 -32.51 27.35 -10.46
N ALA A 3 -32.87 27.43 -9.17
CA ALA A 3 -33.30 28.66 -8.55
C ALA A 3 -32.12 29.65 -8.50
N PRO A 4 -32.31 30.95 -8.80
CA PRO A 4 -31.22 31.92 -8.77
C PRO A 4 -30.69 32.09 -7.34
N PHE A 5 -29.35 32.13 -7.21
CA PHE A 5 -28.67 32.34 -5.93
C PHE A 5 -29.21 33.57 -5.18
N THR A 6 -29.31 33.44 -3.86
CA THR A 6 -29.60 34.57 -2.96
C THR A 6 -28.44 35.56 -2.92
N GLU A 7 -28.70 36.79 -2.47
CA GLU A 7 -27.67 37.85 -2.40
C GLU A 7 -26.52 37.50 -1.43
N GLN A 8 -26.83 36.79 -0.35
CA GLN A 8 -25.86 36.27 0.62
C GLN A 8 -24.96 35.18 0.00
N GLN A 9 -25.54 34.27 -0.79
CA GLN A 9 -24.78 33.25 -1.53
C GLN A 9 -23.86 33.88 -2.59
N ARG A 10 -24.29 34.94 -3.27
CA ARG A 10 -23.43 35.67 -4.23
C ARG A 10 -22.23 36.35 -3.56
N GLN A 11 -22.42 36.92 -2.37
CA GLN A 11 -21.31 37.53 -1.61
C GLN A 11 -20.34 36.48 -1.08
N GLN A 12 -20.85 35.37 -0.54
CA GLN A 12 -20.03 34.26 -0.03
C GLN A 12 -19.24 33.57 -1.15
N HIS A 13 -19.85 33.37 -2.32
CA HIS A 13 -19.17 32.91 -3.53
C HIS A 13 -17.99 33.81 -3.92
N GLY A 14 -18.17 35.14 -3.85
CA GLY A 14 -17.10 36.09 -4.15
C GLY A 14 -15.92 35.99 -3.18
N HIS A 15 -16.19 35.84 -1.89
CA HIS A 15 -15.15 35.70 -0.87
C HIS A 15 -14.39 34.37 -0.97
N ASN A 16 -15.10 33.25 -1.13
CA ASN A 16 -14.48 31.93 -1.23
C ASN A 16 -13.59 31.79 -2.46
N HIS A 17 -14.04 32.30 -3.61
CA HIS A 17 -13.25 32.29 -4.84
C HIS A 17 -11.96 33.12 -4.69
N GLN A 18 -12.06 34.34 -4.15
CA GLN A 18 -10.91 35.22 -3.91
C GLN A 18 -9.93 34.62 -2.90
N ALA A 19 -10.45 34.02 -1.82
CA ALA A 19 -9.66 33.35 -0.79
C ALA A 19 -8.87 32.17 -1.37
N ARG A 20 -9.50 31.35 -2.23
CA ARG A 20 -8.85 30.22 -2.91
C ARG A 20 -7.67 30.66 -3.76
N ILE A 21 -7.89 31.65 -4.64
CA ILE A 21 -6.83 32.16 -5.53
C ILE A 21 -5.66 32.71 -4.70
N SER A 22 -5.98 33.48 -3.66
CA SER A 22 -4.96 34.06 -2.77
C SER A 22 -4.15 32.98 -2.05
N ALA A 23 -4.81 31.92 -1.54
CA ALA A 23 -4.16 30.83 -0.82
C ALA A 23 -3.24 29.98 -1.72
N LEU A 24 -3.72 29.61 -2.91
CA LEU A 24 -2.92 28.86 -3.87
C LEU A 24 -1.75 29.69 -4.43
N GLY A 25 -1.95 31.00 -4.64
CA GLY A 25 -0.89 31.89 -5.10
C GLY A 25 0.19 32.21 -4.06
N ALA A 26 -0.12 32.06 -2.77
CA ALA A 26 0.81 32.36 -1.67
C ALA A 26 1.74 31.20 -1.30
N LEU A 27 1.46 29.99 -1.77
CA LEU A 27 2.13 28.76 -1.32
C LEU A 27 2.63 27.95 -2.51
N SER A 28 3.88 27.51 -2.46
CA SER A 28 4.37 26.46 -3.35
C SER A 28 3.96 25.10 -2.80
N PRO A 29 3.59 24.14 -3.67
CA PRO A 29 3.40 22.75 -3.27
C PRO A 29 4.65 22.20 -2.57
N PRO A 30 4.49 21.30 -1.59
CA PRO A 30 5.61 20.71 -0.87
C PRO A 30 6.47 19.87 -1.80
N GLN A 31 7.72 20.31 -2.02
CA GLN A 31 8.71 19.62 -2.86
C GLN A 31 9.89 19.12 -2.02
N ASN A 32 10.42 17.94 -2.37
CA ASN A 32 11.64 17.39 -1.77
C ASN A 32 12.80 17.45 -2.78
N LEU A 33 13.48 18.61 -2.81
CA LEU A 33 14.49 18.96 -3.82
C LEU A 33 15.78 18.10 -3.80
N ALA A 34 15.94 17.21 -2.82
CA ALA A 34 17.11 16.34 -2.67
C ALA A 34 16.68 14.88 -2.40
N ALA A 35 15.58 14.46 -2.99
CA ALA A 35 15.13 13.08 -2.86
C ALA A 35 16.12 12.12 -3.54
N PRO A 36 16.45 10.98 -2.91
CA PRO A 36 17.16 9.91 -3.61
C PRO A 36 16.37 9.49 -4.84
N SER A 37 17.05 9.11 -5.91
CA SER A 37 16.45 8.67 -7.18
C SER A 37 16.81 7.23 -7.52
N VAL A 38 16.03 6.66 -8.43
CA VAL A 38 16.28 5.40 -9.14
C VAL A 38 16.55 5.76 -10.59
N SER A 39 17.64 5.26 -11.16
CA SER A 39 18.04 5.56 -12.53
C SER A 39 17.82 4.36 -13.45
N TYR A 40 17.27 4.59 -14.64
CA TYR A 40 17.12 3.62 -15.72
C TYR A 40 18.08 3.95 -16.84
N GLN A 41 18.49 2.94 -17.60
CA GLN A 41 19.28 3.11 -18.81
C GLN A 41 18.63 2.32 -19.93
N ALA A 42 18.37 2.97 -21.05
CA ALA A 42 17.83 2.33 -22.24
C ALA A 42 18.60 2.80 -23.47
N GLY A 43 18.89 1.87 -24.38
CA GLY A 43 19.58 2.13 -25.65
C GLY A 43 18.71 1.82 -26.86
N GLY A 44 17.39 1.73 -26.70
CA GLY A 44 16.46 1.51 -27.81
C GLY A 44 16.43 0.08 -28.37
N HIS A 45 16.70 -0.95 -27.57
CA HIS A 45 16.52 -2.34 -27.96
C HIS A 45 15.08 -2.80 -27.75
N LEU A 46 14.27 -2.73 -28.81
CA LEU A 46 12.82 -2.98 -28.78
C LEU A 46 12.46 -4.44 -29.12
N LEU A 47 11.64 -5.06 -28.28
CA LEU A 47 10.91 -6.29 -28.57
C LEU A 47 9.45 -5.96 -28.92
N ILE A 48 8.95 -6.46 -30.06
CA ILE A 48 7.54 -6.36 -30.45
C ILE A 48 6.90 -7.74 -30.36
N ILE A 49 5.81 -7.85 -29.60
CA ILE A 49 5.09 -9.11 -29.33
C ILE A 49 3.69 -9.04 -29.96
N GLY A 50 3.23 -10.13 -30.57
CA GLY A 50 1.84 -10.24 -31.02
C GLY A 50 1.65 -11.08 -32.29
N ALA A 51 0.56 -10.83 -33.02
CA ALA A 51 0.27 -11.50 -34.28
C ALA A 51 1.28 -11.11 -35.39
N ASP A 52 1.56 -12.05 -36.28
CA ASP A 52 2.57 -11.90 -37.35
C ASP A 52 2.37 -10.63 -38.19
N ASP A 53 1.14 -10.33 -38.58
CA ASP A 53 0.81 -9.13 -39.36
C ASP A 53 0.95 -7.84 -38.55
N LEU A 54 0.40 -7.78 -37.34
CA LEU A 54 0.46 -6.58 -36.50
C LEU A 54 1.89 -6.21 -36.12
N THR A 55 2.67 -7.20 -35.69
CA THR A 55 4.08 -6.99 -35.30
C THR A 55 4.92 -6.47 -36.46
N ARG A 56 4.71 -7.00 -37.68
CA ARG A 56 5.42 -6.54 -38.88
C ARG A 56 4.98 -5.17 -39.35
N LEU A 57 3.68 -4.85 -39.27
CA LEU A 57 3.16 -3.53 -39.62
C LEU A 57 3.75 -2.46 -38.69
N ALA A 58 3.73 -2.69 -37.38
CA ALA A 58 4.34 -1.80 -36.39
C ALA A 58 5.85 -1.64 -36.62
N ALA A 59 6.58 -2.73 -36.84
CA ALA A 59 8.00 -2.68 -37.15
C ALA A 59 8.29 -1.90 -38.44
N CYS A 60 7.42 -2.02 -39.45
CA CYS A 60 7.58 -1.32 -40.72
C CYS A 60 7.50 0.21 -40.57
N GLU A 61 6.76 0.74 -39.60
CA GLU A 61 6.68 2.19 -39.33
C GLU A 61 8.00 2.75 -38.78
N LEU A 62 8.80 1.89 -38.13
CA LEU A 62 10.12 2.23 -37.60
C LEU A 62 11.25 2.03 -38.62
N LEU A 63 10.95 1.49 -39.81
CA LEU A 63 11.93 1.24 -40.86
C LEU A 63 11.83 2.27 -41.98
N THR A 64 12.97 2.55 -42.61
CA THR A 64 13.06 3.34 -43.84
C THR A 64 13.79 2.55 -44.92
N GLN A 65 13.51 2.87 -46.18
CA GLN A 65 14.16 2.26 -47.33
C GLN A 65 14.88 3.34 -48.13
N SER A 66 16.18 3.13 -48.37
CA SER A 66 16.98 4.04 -49.20
C SER A 66 16.58 3.95 -50.67
N GLU A 67 17.02 4.92 -51.47
CA GLU A 67 16.88 4.87 -52.94
C GLU A 67 17.55 3.64 -53.56
N THR A 68 18.55 3.05 -52.89
CA THR A 68 19.23 1.82 -53.31
C THR A 68 18.51 0.54 -52.87
N GLY A 69 17.35 0.66 -52.21
CA GLY A 69 16.55 -0.45 -51.73
C GLY A 69 17.00 -1.04 -50.39
N ALA A 70 18.06 -0.49 -49.77
CA ALA A 70 18.55 -0.95 -48.48
C ALA A 70 17.60 -0.50 -47.36
N ILE A 71 17.31 -1.41 -46.43
CA ILE A 71 16.39 -1.17 -45.33
C ILE A 71 17.20 -0.92 -44.06
N SER A 72 16.83 0.12 -43.33
CA SER A 72 17.44 0.46 -42.04
C SER A 72 16.39 1.00 -41.08
N ILE A 73 16.71 1.02 -39.79
CA ILE A 73 15.88 1.71 -38.79
C ILE A 73 15.89 3.21 -39.09
N LYS A 74 14.72 3.83 -38.99
CA LYS A 74 14.51 5.26 -39.24
C LYS A 74 15.33 6.06 -38.22
N ALA A 75 16.16 6.98 -38.70
CA ALA A 75 16.92 7.88 -37.84
C ALA A 75 15.97 8.73 -36.97
N GLY A 76 16.29 8.85 -35.68
CA GLY A 76 15.46 9.60 -34.71
C GLY A 76 14.22 8.86 -34.23
N SER A 77 14.12 7.55 -34.43
CA SER A 77 13.04 6.71 -33.88
C SER A 77 13.23 6.29 -32.42
N GLY A 78 14.39 6.59 -31.80
CA GLY A 78 14.73 6.11 -30.45
C GLY A 78 15.10 4.63 -30.38
N VAL A 79 15.07 3.91 -31.50
CA VAL A 79 15.28 2.46 -31.54
C VAL A 79 16.60 2.14 -32.25
N GLN A 80 17.42 1.29 -31.64
CA GLN A 80 18.68 0.78 -32.20
C GLN A 80 18.56 -0.65 -32.75
N SER A 81 17.63 -1.45 -32.22
CA SER A 81 17.33 -2.78 -32.75
C SER A 81 15.86 -3.14 -32.54
N ILE A 82 15.29 -3.89 -33.47
CA ILE A 82 13.92 -4.40 -33.39
C ILE A 82 13.98 -5.93 -33.45
N SER A 83 13.32 -6.59 -32.50
CA SER A 83 13.11 -8.04 -32.51
C SER A 83 11.62 -8.35 -32.48
N LEU A 84 11.19 -9.40 -33.18
CA LEU A 84 9.78 -9.80 -33.23
C LEU A 84 9.58 -11.13 -32.52
N LEU A 85 8.61 -11.17 -31.60
CA LEU A 85 8.04 -12.40 -31.07
C LEU A 85 6.64 -12.59 -31.63
N ILE A 86 6.50 -13.57 -32.53
CA ILE A 86 5.23 -13.90 -33.14
C ILE A 86 4.54 -14.98 -32.31
N THR A 87 3.44 -14.58 -31.66
CA THR A 87 2.64 -15.43 -30.77
C THR A 87 1.44 -16.03 -31.46
N ASP A 88 0.89 -15.33 -32.45
CA ASP A 88 -0.36 -15.67 -33.12
C ASP A 88 -0.23 -15.62 -34.65
N ALA A 89 -1.08 -16.39 -35.32
CA ALA A 89 -1.20 -16.32 -36.78
C ALA A 89 -1.74 -14.95 -37.23
N VAL A 90 -1.50 -14.63 -38.51
CA VAL A 90 -2.00 -13.43 -39.19
C VAL A 90 -3.49 -13.20 -38.89
N GLN A 91 -3.83 -12.04 -38.33
CA GLN A 91 -5.20 -11.68 -37.98
C GLN A 91 -5.97 -11.06 -39.16
N ASN A 92 -5.30 -10.31 -40.02
CA ASN A 92 -5.87 -9.64 -41.20
C ASN A 92 -5.08 -9.94 -42.48
N PRO A 93 -5.31 -11.12 -43.09
CA PRO A 93 -4.57 -11.55 -44.29
C PRO A 93 -4.92 -10.74 -45.56
N GLY A 94 -5.96 -9.91 -45.53
CA GLY A 94 -6.39 -9.08 -46.67
C GLY A 94 -5.80 -7.67 -46.69
N ASN A 95 -4.86 -7.36 -45.78
CA ASN A 95 -4.25 -6.04 -45.70
C ASN A 95 -3.20 -5.86 -46.83
N GLU A 96 -3.47 -4.97 -47.79
CA GLU A 96 -2.55 -4.67 -48.90
C GLU A 96 -1.16 -4.17 -48.42
N ALA A 97 -1.07 -3.58 -47.22
CA ALA A 97 0.20 -3.14 -46.62
C ALA A 97 1.05 -4.30 -46.07
N LEU A 98 0.45 -5.50 -45.85
CA LEU A 98 1.14 -6.63 -45.23
C LEU A 98 2.23 -7.22 -46.13
N GLU A 99 2.00 -7.30 -47.45
CA GLU A 99 3.02 -7.80 -48.38
C GLU A 99 4.29 -6.93 -48.35
N GLN A 100 4.11 -5.61 -48.26
CA GLN A 100 5.22 -4.67 -48.14
C GLN A 100 5.91 -4.79 -46.78
N ALA A 101 5.15 -4.93 -45.69
CA ALA A 101 5.70 -5.11 -44.34
C ALA A 101 6.49 -6.42 -44.22
N LEU A 102 6.00 -7.53 -44.78
CA LEU A 102 6.69 -8.82 -44.84
C LEU A 102 8.06 -8.69 -45.52
N SER A 103 8.10 -8.08 -46.71
CA SER A 103 9.35 -7.86 -47.43
C SER A 103 10.30 -6.95 -46.65
N LYS A 104 9.78 -5.92 -45.98
CA LYS A 104 10.64 -4.98 -45.24
C LYS A 104 11.21 -5.51 -43.93
N THR A 105 10.48 -6.42 -43.29
CA THR A 105 10.82 -6.95 -41.96
C THR A 105 11.55 -8.29 -42.01
N GLU A 106 11.80 -8.85 -43.21
CA GLU A 106 12.53 -10.11 -43.39
C GLU A 106 13.96 -10.08 -42.79
N ILE A 107 14.54 -8.89 -42.69
CA ILE A 107 15.88 -8.68 -42.11
C ILE A 107 15.92 -8.73 -40.58
N LEU A 108 14.76 -8.67 -39.91
CA LEU A 108 14.69 -8.56 -38.45
C LEU A 108 14.85 -9.94 -37.79
N PRO A 109 15.45 -10.03 -36.58
CA PRO A 109 15.40 -11.23 -35.75
C PRO A 109 13.95 -11.57 -35.38
N VAL A 110 13.52 -12.80 -35.66
CA VAL A 110 12.16 -13.28 -35.37
C VAL A 110 12.21 -14.57 -34.57
N ALA A 111 11.41 -14.64 -33.52
CA ALA A 111 11.09 -15.86 -32.81
C ALA A 111 9.59 -16.19 -32.98
N TYR A 112 9.29 -17.49 -33.10
CA TYR A 112 7.93 -17.99 -33.14
C TYR A 112 7.70 -18.86 -31.91
N GLY A 113 6.63 -18.59 -31.16
CA GLY A 113 6.32 -19.38 -29.99
C GLY A 113 5.42 -18.65 -29.01
N ARG A 114 4.96 -19.41 -28.00
CA ARG A 114 4.19 -18.84 -26.90
C ARG A 114 5.14 -18.25 -25.86
N LEU A 115 4.87 -17.02 -25.47
CA LEU A 115 5.51 -16.37 -24.33
C LEU A 115 5.22 -17.19 -23.06
N ASP A 116 6.28 -17.63 -22.39
CA ASP A 116 6.21 -18.37 -21.13
C ASP A 116 6.29 -17.40 -19.95
N GLU A 117 7.19 -16.44 -20.04
CA GLU A 117 7.46 -15.46 -18.99
C GLU A 117 7.97 -14.16 -19.60
N LEU A 118 7.46 -13.04 -19.11
CA LEU A 118 8.00 -11.70 -19.37
C LEU A 118 8.11 -11.00 -18.02
N ASN A 119 9.31 -10.54 -17.69
CA ASN A 119 9.56 -9.74 -16.49
C ASN A 119 10.52 -8.60 -16.83
N GLY A 120 10.52 -7.57 -16.00
CA GLY A 120 11.49 -6.49 -16.06
C GLY A 120 10.83 -5.12 -16.11
N TYR A 121 11.64 -4.15 -16.50
CA TYR A 121 11.32 -2.73 -16.57
C TYR A 121 12.25 -2.10 -17.62
N LEU A 122 12.09 -0.80 -17.86
CA LEU A 122 12.87 -0.01 -18.81
C LEU A 122 14.38 -0.31 -18.70
N GLY A 123 14.95 -0.88 -19.76
CA GLY A 123 16.37 -1.24 -19.81
C GLY A 123 16.73 -2.67 -19.36
N GLU A 124 15.79 -3.44 -18.82
CA GLU A 124 16.07 -4.77 -18.21
C GLU A 124 14.93 -5.77 -18.43
N PHE A 125 14.26 -5.75 -19.59
CA PHE A 125 13.22 -6.74 -19.92
C PHE A 125 13.82 -8.08 -20.34
N GLN A 126 13.30 -9.16 -19.75
CA GLN A 126 13.61 -10.54 -20.08
C GLN A 126 12.35 -11.26 -20.55
N ALA A 127 12.41 -11.81 -21.77
CA ALA A 127 11.30 -12.54 -22.38
C ALA A 127 11.73 -13.98 -22.66
N ARG A 128 11.01 -14.95 -22.11
CA ARG A 128 11.28 -16.38 -22.29
C ARG A 128 10.14 -17.05 -23.05
N ILE A 129 10.50 -17.91 -23.99
CA ILE A 129 9.53 -18.68 -24.78
C ILE A 129 9.74 -20.17 -24.62
N LYS A 130 8.63 -20.91 -24.66
CA LYS A 130 8.68 -22.37 -24.82
C LYS A 130 8.74 -22.68 -26.32
N PRO A 131 9.77 -23.38 -26.81
CA PRO A 131 9.83 -23.76 -28.21
C PRO A 131 8.66 -24.69 -28.52
N THR A 132 7.89 -24.38 -29.57
CA THR A 132 6.93 -25.31 -30.14
C THR A 132 7.67 -26.22 -31.11
N THR A 133 7.62 -27.55 -30.91
CA THR A 133 8.15 -28.49 -31.90
C THR A 133 7.32 -28.36 -33.19
N THR A 134 8.03 -28.32 -34.30
CA THR A 134 7.64 -27.78 -35.61
C THR A 134 6.42 -28.43 -36.29
N ASP A 135 5.76 -27.61 -37.12
CA ASP A 135 4.84 -27.89 -38.24
C ASP A 135 3.35 -28.27 -37.99
N SER A 136 2.83 -28.16 -36.77
CA SER A 136 1.36 -28.17 -36.59
C SER A 136 0.94 -27.38 -35.35
N PRO A 137 0.01 -26.40 -35.46
CA PRO A 137 -0.46 -25.60 -34.32
C PRO A 137 -1.31 -26.38 -33.30
N LEU A 138 -1.44 -27.70 -33.44
CA LEU A 138 -2.36 -28.53 -32.66
C LEU A 138 -1.77 -29.92 -32.36
N THR A 139 -0.69 -30.02 -31.56
CA THR A 139 -0.38 -31.29 -30.87
C THR A 139 0.09 -31.05 -29.44
N THR A 140 -0.68 -31.55 -28.49
CA THR A 140 -0.40 -31.63 -27.06
C THR A 140 0.63 -32.72 -26.76
N GLY A 141 1.89 -32.50 -27.16
CA GLY A 141 3.02 -33.36 -26.81
C GLY A 141 3.72 -32.85 -25.55
N THR A 142 3.86 -33.72 -24.54
CA THR A 142 4.40 -33.42 -23.20
C THR A 142 5.92 -33.58 -23.09
N ASP A 143 6.68 -33.01 -24.02
CA ASP A 143 8.13 -32.92 -23.88
C ASP A 143 8.50 -31.48 -23.47
N SER A 144 8.83 -31.30 -22.19
CA SER A 144 9.24 -30.01 -21.63
C SER A 144 10.60 -29.60 -22.18
N LEU A 145 10.62 -28.92 -23.32
CA LEU A 145 11.79 -28.19 -23.77
C LEU A 145 12.07 -27.03 -22.79
N ASP A 146 13.34 -26.83 -22.45
CA ASP A 146 13.75 -25.72 -21.60
C ASP A 146 13.38 -24.37 -22.27
N ALA A 147 12.86 -23.44 -21.47
CA ALA A 147 12.47 -22.12 -21.96
C ALA A 147 13.70 -21.33 -22.44
N ILE A 148 13.62 -20.78 -23.65
CA ILE A 148 14.69 -20.00 -24.29
C ILE A 148 14.50 -18.53 -23.93
N ASP A 149 15.56 -17.90 -23.44
CA ASP A 149 15.64 -16.44 -23.27
C ASP A 149 15.90 -15.77 -24.63
N LEU A 150 15.00 -14.86 -25.01
CA LEU A 150 14.99 -14.24 -26.33
C LEU A 150 16.09 -13.19 -26.53
N ALA A 151 16.45 -12.42 -25.50
CA ALA A 151 17.44 -11.35 -25.69
C ALA A 151 18.84 -11.90 -26.05
N PRO A 152 19.37 -12.94 -25.36
CA PRO A 152 20.62 -13.57 -25.76
C PRO A 152 20.53 -14.23 -27.13
N ALA A 153 19.38 -14.82 -27.46
CA ALA A 153 19.17 -15.57 -28.70
C ALA A 153 19.05 -14.67 -29.94
N LEU A 154 18.34 -13.54 -29.84
CA LEU A 154 18.01 -12.68 -30.98
C LEU A 154 18.99 -11.52 -31.17
N ILE A 155 19.50 -10.93 -30.08
CA ILE A 155 20.31 -9.70 -30.14
C ILE A 155 21.66 -9.82 -29.41
N GLN A 156 22.02 -11.00 -28.88
CA GLN A 156 23.27 -11.24 -28.14
C GLN A 156 23.45 -10.29 -26.95
N ARG A 157 22.35 -9.93 -26.27
CA ARG A 157 22.32 -9.12 -25.05
C ARG A 157 21.66 -9.88 -23.91
N SER A 158 21.77 -9.38 -22.69
CA SER A 158 21.08 -9.95 -21.52
C SER A 158 19.59 -9.61 -21.45
N HIS A 159 19.17 -8.50 -22.06
CA HIS A 159 17.82 -7.96 -21.94
C HIS A 159 17.43 -7.14 -23.18
N PHE A 160 16.14 -6.87 -23.30
CA PHE A 160 15.58 -5.79 -24.12
C PHE A 160 15.39 -4.53 -23.26
N ASP A 161 15.36 -3.37 -23.89
CA ASP A 161 15.13 -2.11 -23.19
C ASP A 161 13.65 -1.75 -23.12
N LEU A 162 12.92 -2.10 -24.18
CA LEU A 162 11.52 -1.74 -24.40
C LEU A 162 10.73 -2.93 -24.92
N VAL A 163 9.44 -2.99 -24.57
CA VAL A 163 8.52 -4.01 -25.06
C VAL A 163 7.25 -3.34 -25.57
N LEU A 164 6.93 -3.57 -26.83
CA LEU A 164 5.66 -3.21 -27.46
C LEU A 164 4.80 -4.46 -27.59
N ASP A 165 3.72 -4.53 -26.83
CA ASP A 165 2.80 -5.66 -26.81
C ASP A 165 1.53 -5.36 -27.60
N LEU A 166 1.40 -6.03 -28.75
CA LEU A 166 0.25 -6.02 -29.65
C LEU A 166 -0.62 -7.27 -29.49
N GLY A 167 -0.38 -8.06 -28.44
CA GLY A 167 -1.17 -9.20 -28.05
C GLY A 167 -2.61 -8.78 -27.72
N ARG A 168 -3.56 -9.70 -27.95
CA ARG A 168 -4.98 -9.44 -27.66
C ARG A 168 -5.23 -9.20 -26.16
N GLU A 169 -4.46 -9.89 -25.32
CA GLU A 169 -4.39 -9.68 -23.88
C GLU A 169 -2.96 -9.26 -23.55
N PRO A 170 -2.76 -8.26 -22.67
CA PRO A 170 -1.42 -7.87 -22.23
C PRO A 170 -0.66 -9.05 -21.61
N ALA A 171 0.61 -9.20 -21.97
CA ALA A 171 1.54 -10.17 -21.39
C ALA A 171 1.80 -9.90 -19.90
N LEU A 172 1.78 -8.64 -19.49
CA LEU A 172 1.83 -8.20 -18.09
C LEU A 172 0.46 -7.75 -17.63
N SER A 173 -0.02 -8.31 -16.51
CA SER A 173 -1.36 -8.07 -15.98
C SER A 173 -1.44 -6.96 -14.93
N GLN A 174 -0.33 -6.27 -14.65
CA GLN A 174 -0.27 -5.18 -13.68
C GLN A 174 -1.19 -4.03 -14.12
N GLU A 175 -1.88 -3.39 -13.18
CA GLU A 175 -2.73 -2.24 -13.48
C GLU A 175 -1.89 -1.03 -13.91
N LEU A 176 -0.71 -0.87 -13.31
CA LEU A 176 0.33 0.05 -13.75
C LEU A 176 1.47 -0.76 -14.36
N SER A 177 1.59 -0.68 -15.67
CA SER A 177 2.64 -1.35 -16.44
C SER A 177 4.03 -0.84 -16.08
N PRO A 178 5.06 -1.71 -16.02
CA PRO A 178 6.43 -1.28 -15.79
C PRO A 178 6.86 -0.23 -16.82
N PRO A 179 7.72 0.74 -16.46
CA PRO A 179 8.23 1.71 -17.42
C PRO A 179 8.86 0.99 -18.62
N GLY A 180 8.62 1.46 -19.84
CA GLY A 180 9.15 0.86 -21.07
C GLY A 180 8.37 -0.35 -21.61
N TYR A 181 7.29 -0.78 -20.94
CA TYR A 181 6.33 -1.75 -21.47
C TYR A 181 5.06 -1.03 -21.95
N PHE A 182 4.65 -1.30 -23.19
CA PHE A 182 3.49 -0.67 -23.83
C PHE A 182 2.50 -1.74 -24.29
N ALA A 183 1.38 -1.88 -23.57
CA ALA A 183 0.27 -2.74 -23.99
C ALA A 183 -0.72 -1.96 -24.86
N VAL A 184 -0.65 -2.17 -26.17
CA VAL A 184 -1.47 -1.46 -27.17
C VAL A 184 -2.61 -2.34 -27.69
N GLY A 185 -2.38 -3.67 -27.76
CA GLY A 185 -3.31 -4.60 -28.38
C GLY A 185 -3.56 -4.28 -29.86
N SER A 186 -4.82 -4.30 -30.29
CA SER A 186 -5.21 -4.04 -31.68
C SER A 186 -5.67 -2.59 -31.96
N ASP A 187 -5.44 -1.65 -31.04
CA ASP A 187 -5.84 -0.25 -31.23
C ASP A 187 -4.76 0.57 -31.97
N ASN A 188 -5.07 0.93 -33.23
CA ASN A 188 -4.15 1.66 -34.09
C ASN A 188 -3.87 3.10 -33.64
N LEU A 189 -4.78 3.75 -32.90
CA LEU A 189 -4.54 5.12 -32.41
C LEU A 189 -3.49 5.12 -31.29
N SER A 190 -3.65 4.20 -30.34
CA SER A 190 -2.67 3.96 -29.27
C SER A 190 -1.29 3.58 -29.82
N LEU A 191 -1.23 2.74 -30.87
CA LEU A 191 0.03 2.38 -31.54
C LEU A 191 0.80 3.60 -32.05
N SER A 192 0.10 4.48 -32.77
CA SER A 192 0.74 5.65 -33.39
C SER A 192 1.31 6.63 -32.36
N ALA A 193 0.66 6.78 -31.20
CA ALA A 193 1.13 7.60 -30.10
C ALA A 193 2.40 6.99 -29.47
N VAL A 194 2.35 5.68 -29.13
CA VAL A 194 3.51 4.98 -28.56
C VAL A 194 4.73 5.06 -29.48
N LEU A 195 4.56 4.82 -30.78
CA LEU A 195 5.67 4.90 -31.74
C LEU A 195 6.24 6.32 -31.87
N ALA A 196 5.43 7.36 -31.65
CA ALA A 196 5.88 8.75 -31.64
C ALA A 196 6.67 9.10 -30.37
N ASP A 197 6.38 8.43 -29.26
CA ASP A 197 7.00 8.65 -27.94
C ASP A 197 8.27 7.82 -27.73
N LEU A 198 8.48 6.73 -28.49
CA LEU A 198 9.70 5.89 -28.40
C LEU A 198 11.04 6.66 -28.40
N PRO A 199 11.22 7.74 -29.20
CA PRO A 199 12.42 8.60 -29.13
C PRO A 199 12.74 9.14 -27.75
N ASP A 200 11.73 9.36 -26.91
CA ASP A 200 11.89 9.91 -25.56
C ASP A 200 12.36 8.85 -24.56
N TYR A 201 12.47 7.57 -24.96
CA TYR A 201 12.95 6.46 -24.13
C TYR A 201 14.41 6.03 -24.40
N ASP A 202 15.17 6.79 -25.22
CA ASP A 202 16.61 6.57 -25.43
C ASP A 202 17.44 7.44 -24.47
N GLY A 203 18.22 6.82 -23.58
CA GLY A 203 19.11 7.52 -22.66
C GLY A 203 19.02 7.08 -21.19
N GLU A 204 19.30 8.03 -20.30
CA GLU A 204 19.28 7.87 -18.85
C GLU A 204 18.07 8.59 -18.26
N PHE A 205 17.29 7.87 -17.46
CA PHE A 205 16.06 8.37 -16.84
C PHE A 205 16.22 8.30 -15.35
N GLU A 206 15.70 9.29 -14.63
CA GLU A 206 15.63 9.23 -13.18
C GLU A 206 14.22 9.48 -12.70
N LYS A 207 13.81 8.70 -11.71
CA LYS A 207 12.61 8.98 -10.94
C LYS A 207 12.93 9.02 -9.45
N PRO A 208 12.09 9.66 -8.64
CA PRO A 208 12.23 9.62 -7.19
C PRO A 208 12.18 8.20 -6.60
N LEU A 209 12.93 7.99 -5.53
CA LEU A 209 12.70 6.89 -4.61
C LEU A 209 11.54 7.26 -3.68
N TYR A 210 10.34 6.87 -4.07
CA TYR A 210 9.10 7.25 -3.41
C TYR A 210 8.94 6.73 -1.97
N PHE A 211 9.56 5.60 -1.60
CA PHE A 211 9.25 4.93 -0.34
C PHE A 211 10.48 4.56 0.50
N ARG A 212 10.26 4.42 1.80
CA ARG A 212 11.20 3.82 2.75
C ARG A 212 10.47 2.79 3.61
N ILE A 213 11.13 1.66 3.86
CA ILE A 213 10.62 0.57 4.67
C ILE A 213 11.41 0.45 5.96
N ASN A 214 10.71 0.40 7.09
CA ASN A 214 11.26 0.03 8.39
C ASN A 214 10.68 -1.34 8.81
N ASN A 215 11.48 -2.39 8.62
CA ASN A 215 11.08 -3.76 8.94
C ASN A 215 10.98 -4.02 10.46
N ASP A 216 11.60 -3.20 11.31
CA ASP A 216 11.55 -3.37 12.77
C ASP A 216 10.15 -3.11 13.35
N ILE A 217 9.38 -2.24 12.69
CA ILE A 217 7.99 -1.92 13.06
C ILE A 217 6.96 -2.56 12.10
N CYS A 218 7.41 -3.45 11.21
CA CYS A 218 6.53 -4.11 10.24
C CYS A 218 5.77 -5.26 10.90
N ALA A 219 4.44 -5.25 10.77
CA ALA A 219 3.57 -6.30 11.31
C ALA A 219 3.35 -7.48 10.33
N HIS A 220 4.12 -7.54 9.24
CA HIS A 220 3.92 -8.55 8.19
C HIS A 220 4.22 -9.96 8.66
N ALA A 221 5.24 -10.15 9.49
CA ALA A 221 5.57 -11.47 10.00
C ALA A 221 6.19 -11.42 11.40
N GLY A 222 6.05 -12.53 12.12
CA GLY A 222 6.69 -12.73 13.41
C GLY A 222 6.97 -14.22 13.63
N ARG A 223 8.22 -14.58 13.95
CA ARG A 223 8.63 -15.97 14.28
C ARG A 223 8.13 -17.02 13.26
N GLY A 224 8.20 -16.71 11.97
CA GLY A 224 7.79 -17.60 10.87
C GLY A 224 6.28 -17.69 10.61
N LYS A 225 5.47 -16.82 11.24
CA LYS A 225 4.03 -16.68 10.95
C LYS A 225 3.77 -15.38 10.19
N THR A 226 2.89 -15.45 9.19
CA THR A 226 2.38 -14.28 8.45
C THR A 226 1.29 -13.57 9.27
N GLY A 227 1.35 -12.25 9.28
CA GLY A 227 0.42 -11.33 9.93
C GLY A 227 -0.22 -10.38 8.91
N CYS A 228 0.21 -9.12 8.90
CA CYS A 228 -0.36 -8.08 8.03
C CYS A 228 0.06 -8.23 6.55
N THR A 229 -0.89 -8.25 5.61
CA THR A 229 -0.63 -8.29 4.15
C THR A 229 -1.05 -7.02 3.41
N ARG A 230 -1.51 -5.99 4.13
CA ARG A 230 -2.20 -4.82 3.54
C ARG A 230 -1.49 -4.10 2.41
N CYS A 231 -0.15 -4.09 2.39
CA CYS A 231 0.62 -3.45 1.33
C CYS A 231 0.70 -4.30 0.05
N LEU A 232 0.73 -5.63 0.19
CA LEU A 232 0.74 -6.57 -0.92
C LEU A 232 -0.59 -6.51 -1.68
N ASP A 233 -1.69 -6.34 -0.95
CA ASP A 233 -3.05 -6.37 -1.51
C ASP A 233 -3.45 -5.09 -2.26
N VAL A 234 -2.59 -4.06 -2.32
CA VAL A 234 -2.95 -2.71 -2.82
C VAL A 234 -1.93 -2.10 -3.77
N CYS A 235 -0.88 -2.82 -4.17
CA CYS A 235 0.12 -2.28 -5.09
C CYS A 235 -0.34 -2.49 -6.54
N PRO A 236 -0.69 -1.43 -7.29
CA PRO A 236 -1.15 -1.58 -8.68
C PRO A 236 -0.03 -1.99 -9.66
N ALA A 237 1.23 -1.82 -9.27
CA ALA A 237 2.40 -2.12 -10.09
C ALA A 237 3.07 -3.47 -9.74
N ASP A 238 2.50 -4.23 -8.80
CA ASP A 238 3.10 -5.45 -8.23
C ASP A 238 4.56 -5.28 -7.75
N ALA A 239 4.91 -4.05 -7.34
CA ALA A 239 6.26 -3.70 -6.90
C ALA A 239 6.59 -4.20 -5.48
N ILE A 240 5.65 -4.84 -4.78
CA ILE A 240 5.82 -5.24 -3.37
C ILE A 240 5.78 -6.75 -3.26
N SER A 241 6.79 -7.33 -2.62
CA SER A 241 6.88 -8.77 -2.40
C SER A 241 7.22 -9.11 -0.95
N SER A 242 6.97 -10.37 -0.58
CA SER A 242 7.40 -10.94 0.70
C SER A 242 8.55 -11.91 0.45
N ILE A 243 9.76 -11.51 0.81
CA ILE A 243 10.98 -12.31 0.65
C ILE A 243 11.51 -12.61 2.05
N ASN A 244 11.69 -13.88 2.39
CA ASN A 244 12.13 -14.33 3.72
C ASN A 244 11.29 -13.74 4.88
N ASN A 245 9.98 -13.62 4.69
CA ASN A 245 9.04 -13.00 5.64
C ASN A 245 9.29 -11.50 5.91
N GLN A 246 9.99 -10.81 5.03
CA GLN A 246 10.17 -9.36 5.06
C GLN A 246 9.52 -8.73 3.84
N ILE A 247 8.99 -7.52 4.01
CA ILE A 247 8.42 -6.77 2.89
C ILE A 247 9.57 -6.07 2.16
N GLU A 248 9.64 -6.28 0.86
CA GLU A 248 10.55 -5.60 -0.05
C GLU A 248 9.75 -4.85 -1.11
N VAL A 249 10.25 -3.69 -1.51
CA VAL A 249 9.68 -2.86 -2.59
C VAL A 249 10.71 -2.76 -3.70
N ASP A 250 10.38 -3.30 -4.87
CA ASP A 250 11.15 -3.09 -6.08
C ASP A 250 11.00 -1.64 -6.52
N SER A 251 12.09 -0.88 -6.39
CA SER A 251 12.08 0.54 -6.67
C SER A 251 12.04 0.83 -8.18
N TYR A 252 12.39 -0.13 -9.05
CA TYR A 252 12.29 0.01 -10.49
C TYR A 252 10.86 -0.21 -10.99
N LEU A 253 10.09 -1.10 -10.35
CA LEU A 253 8.67 -1.31 -10.65
C LEU A 253 7.75 -0.30 -9.95
N CYS A 254 8.21 0.41 -8.92
CA CYS A 254 7.35 1.26 -8.10
C CYS A 254 6.94 2.58 -8.78
N HIS A 255 5.66 2.82 -9.04
CA HIS A 255 5.17 4.04 -9.71
C HIS A 255 4.87 5.22 -8.77
N GLY A 256 5.18 5.12 -7.47
CA GLY A 256 4.87 6.23 -6.55
C GLY A 256 3.39 6.36 -6.16
N ALA A 257 2.52 5.43 -6.55
CA ALA A 257 1.06 5.49 -6.33
C ALA A 257 0.58 5.68 -4.87
N GLY A 258 1.45 5.53 -3.86
CA GLY A 258 1.16 5.85 -2.46
C GLY A 258 0.32 4.84 -1.68
N SER A 259 -0.41 3.95 -2.36
CA SER A 259 -1.39 3.03 -1.77
C SER A 259 -0.85 2.20 -0.60
N CYS A 260 0.37 1.68 -0.72
CA CYS A 260 1.01 0.87 0.32
C CYS A 260 1.32 1.66 1.60
N SER A 261 1.75 2.92 1.47
CA SER A 261 1.97 3.81 2.62
C SER A 261 0.65 4.14 3.30
N THR A 262 -0.41 4.43 2.54
CA THR A 262 -1.75 4.70 3.07
C THR A 262 -2.33 3.49 3.79
N ALA A 263 -2.20 2.29 3.20
CA ALA A 263 -2.68 1.04 3.79
C ALA A 263 -1.85 0.56 5.00
N CYS A 264 -0.60 1.02 5.16
CA CYS A 264 0.28 0.59 6.25
C CYS A 264 -0.15 1.19 7.60
N PRO A 265 -0.60 0.39 8.58
CA PRO A 265 -1.11 0.91 9.85
C PRO A 265 -0.02 1.18 10.89
N THR A 266 1.15 0.57 10.75
CA THR A 266 2.30 0.80 11.63
C THR A 266 3.14 1.99 11.17
N GLY A 267 3.00 2.41 9.91
CA GLY A 267 3.93 3.35 9.27
C GLY A 267 5.27 2.70 8.88
N ALA A 268 5.35 1.37 8.83
CA ALA A 268 6.53 0.65 8.35
C ALA A 268 6.90 1.04 6.91
N ILE A 269 5.90 1.24 6.04
CA ILE A 269 6.10 1.84 4.72
C ILE A 269 5.72 3.32 4.83
N SER A 270 6.67 4.20 4.51
CA SER A 270 6.51 5.65 4.55
C SER A 270 6.75 6.28 3.18
N TYR A 271 5.95 7.28 2.84
CA TYR A 271 6.06 8.03 1.59
C TYR A 271 7.08 9.17 1.73
N GLY A 272 7.93 9.33 0.73
CA GLY A 272 9.06 10.26 0.75
C GLY A 272 8.84 11.58 0.00
N MET A 273 7.76 11.69 -0.78
CA MET A 273 7.62 12.71 -1.84
C MET A 273 6.19 13.30 -1.94
N PRO A 274 5.79 14.22 -1.06
CA PRO A 274 6.52 14.76 0.08
C PRO A 274 6.26 13.94 1.34
N LYS A 275 7.10 14.15 2.36
CA LYS A 275 6.88 13.55 3.68
C LYS A 275 5.57 14.04 4.30
N ALA A 276 4.94 13.21 5.12
CA ALA A 276 3.69 13.54 5.80
C ALA A 276 3.77 14.84 6.62
N GLU A 277 4.91 15.15 7.24
CA GLU A 277 5.11 16.40 7.97
C GLU A 277 5.00 17.63 7.07
N MET A 278 5.57 17.55 5.87
CA MET A 278 5.57 18.65 4.90
C MET A 278 4.16 18.86 4.32
N MET A 279 3.45 17.76 4.03
CA MET A 279 2.07 17.83 3.58
C MET A 279 1.16 18.40 4.68
N ALA A 280 1.35 17.98 5.94
CA ALA A 280 0.60 18.54 7.07
C ALA A 280 0.85 20.06 7.23
N ASP A 281 2.10 20.51 7.17
CA ASP A 281 2.45 21.95 7.21
C ASP A 281 1.81 22.73 6.05
N TYR A 282 1.87 22.15 4.84
CA TYR A 282 1.23 22.74 3.66
C TYR A 282 -0.28 22.91 3.85
N LEU A 283 -0.99 21.87 4.30
CA LEU A 283 -2.43 21.93 4.55
C LEU A 283 -2.79 22.95 5.65
N THR A 284 -2.01 23.00 6.74
CA THR A 284 -2.19 24.00 7.80
C THR A 284 -2.08 25.42 7.25
N ARG A 285 -1.04 25.71 6.48
CA ARG A 285 -0.82 27.04 5.88
C ARG A 285 -1.86 27.39 4.83
N LEU A 286 -2.24 26.43 4.00
CA LEU A 286 -3.24 26.58 2.94
C LEU A 286 -4.59 26.99 3.52
N LEU A 287 -5.08 26.23 4.50
CA LEU A 287 -6.37 26.48 5.14
C LEU A 287 -6.34 27.74 6.01
N ALA A 288 -5.21 28.05 6.67
CA ALA A 288 -5.03 29.29 7.40
C ALA A 288 -5.14 30.51 6.47
N HIS A 289 -4.40 30.53 5.35
CA HIS A 289 -4.44 31.64 4.39
C HIS A 289 -5.82 31.79 3.76
N TYR A 290 -6.47 30.69 3.39
CA TYR A 290 -7.84 30.71 2.86
C TYR A 290 -8.80 31.43 3.82
N ARG A 291 -8.73 31.10 5.12
CA ARG A 291 -9.58 31.71 6.15
C ARG A 291 -9.22 33.17 6.41
N GLU A 292 -7.93 33.53 6.42
CA GLU A 292 -7.48 34.92 6.60
C GLU A 292 -8.01 35.85 5.50
N GLN A 293 -8.30 35.32 4.32
CA GLN A 293 -8.89 36.03 3.19
C GLN A 293 -10.43 36.03 3.22
N GLY A 294 -11.05 35.56 4.30
CA GLY A 294 -12.50 35.53 4.48
C GLY A 294 -13.20 34.33 3.85
N GLY A 295 -12.45 33.30 3.45
CA GLY A 295 -13.01 32.05 2.96
C GLY A 295 -13.69 31.24 4.08
N GLU A 296 -14.78 30.58 3.75
CA GLU A 296 -15.61 29.79 4.66
C GLU A 296 -15.88 28.38 4.10
N GLN A 297 -16.01 27.40 5.01
CA GLN A 297 -16.32 26.00 4.70
C GLN A 297 -15.43 25.37 3.60
N PRO A 298 -14.10 25.46 3.70
CA PRO A 298 -13.19 24.98 2.66
C PRO A 298 -13.34 23.47 2.42
N VAL A 299 -13.48 23.07 1.16
CA VAL A 299 -13.50 21.66 0.73
C VAL A 299 -12.16 21.36 0.07
N ILE A 300 -11.42 20.36 0.55
CA ILE A 300 -10.18 19.94 -0.11
C ILE A 300 -10.52 18.95 -1.22
N LEU A 301 -9.99 19.19 -2.42
CA LEU A 301 -10.04 18.25 -3.54
C LEU A 301 -8.63 17.72 -3.79
N PHE A 302 -8.37 16.48 -3.41
CA PHE A 302 -7.14 15.79 -3.80
C PHE A 302 -7.28 15.22 -5.21
N HIS A 303 -6.29 15.48 -6.06
CA HIS A 303 -6.22 14.97 -7.43
C HIS A 303 -4.78 14.60 -7.78
N ALA A 304 -4.60 13.72 -8.76
CA ALA A 304 -3.27 13.43 -9.30
C ALA A 304 -2.76 14.64 -10.10
N ASP A 305 -1.46 14.90 -10.06
CA ASP A 305 -0.80 16.05 -10.71
C ASP A 305 -0.95 16.01 -12.23
N GLU A 306 -1.06 14.81 -12.80
CA GLU A 306 -1.31 14.58 -14.23
C GLU A 306 -2.73 15.01 -14.68
N GLN A 307 -3.67 15.14 -13.74
CA GLN A 307 -5.04 15.55 -14.06
C GLN A 307 -5.14 17.07 -14.20
N ASP A 308 -5.66 17.53 -15.34
CA ASP A 308 -5.92 18.97 -15.56
C ASP A 308 -7.14 19.45 -14.77
N VAL A 309 -6.90 19.96 -13.55
CA VAL A 309 -7.93 20.51 -12.67
C VAL A 309 -7.88 22.04 -12.68
N THR A 310 -8.79 22.66 -13.43
CA THR A 310 -8.93 24.12 -13.47
C THR A 310 -9.93 24.64 -12.45
N THR A 311 -9.57 25.69 -11.72
CA THR A 311 -10.39 26.25 -10.63
C THR A 311 -11.74 26.81 -11.10
N ASP A 312 -11.86 27.18 -12.38
CA ASP A 312 -13.08 27.77 -12.95
C ASP A 312 -14.23 26.78 -13.03
N GLN A 313 -13.93 25.47 -13.04
CA GLN A 313 -14.92 24.40 -13.09
C GLN A 313 -15.41 23.99 -11.70
N LEU A 314 -14.72 24.44 -10.65
CA LEU A 314 -14.95 24.01 -9.26
C LEU A 314 -15.79 25.03 -8.51
N ALA A 315 -16.67 24.55 -7.63
CA ALA A 315 -17.35 25.41 -6.66
C ALA A 315 -16.35 26.27 -5.88
N SER A 316 -16.74 27.50 -5.56
CA SER A 316 -15.85 28.54 -5.06
C SER A 316 -15.13 28.21 -3.75
N ASN A 317 -15.67 27.28 -2.94
CA ASN A 317 -15.07 26.77 -1.70
C ASN A 317 -14.19 25.53 -1.86
N ILE A 318 -14.11 24.93 -3.05
CA ILE A 318 -13.25 23.78 -3.31
C ILE A 318 -11.83 24.25 -3.61
N ILE A 319 -10.87 23.77 -2.83
CA ILE A 319 -9.44 24.05 -2.98
C ILE A 319 -8.77 22.77 -3.54
N PRO A 320 -8.35 22.78 -4.82
CA PRO A 320 -7.60 21.66 -5.38
C PRO A 320 -6.20 21.57 -4.78
N VAL A 321 -5.77 20.36 -4.46
CA VAL A 321 -4.43 20.02 -3.98
C VAL A 321 -3.91 18.86 -4.82
N ALA A 322 -2.91 19.17 -5.65
CA ALA A 322 -2.23 18.20 -6.50
C ALA A 322 -1.33 17.28 -5.66
N LEU A 323 -1.30 16.01 -6.03
CA LEU A 323 -0.48 14.95 -5.43
C LEU A 323 0.15 14.13 -6.56
N GLU A 324 1.24 13.42 -6.28
CA GLU A 324 1.77 12.43 -7.24
C GLU A 324 0.66 11.44 -7.65
N GLU A 325 -0.10 10.98 -6.65
CA GLU A 325 -1.29 10.17 -6.83
C GLU A 325 -2.22 10.38 -5.61
N ILE A 326 -3.53 10.21 -5.79
CA ILE A 326 -4.55 10.48 -4.77
C ILE A 326 -4.44 9.59 -3.52
N ALA A 327 -3.77 8.45 -3.62
CA ALA A 327 -3.55 7.53 -2.50
C ALA A 327 -2.24 7.80 -1.72
N THR A 328 -1.52 8.88 -2.01
CA THR A 328 -0.29 9.28 -1.29
C THR A 328 -0.55 9.92 0.08
N VAL A 329 -1.78 10.40 0.32
CA VAL A 329 -2.19 10.99 1.59
C VAL A 329 -3.09 10.03 2.36
N GLY A 330 -2.68 9.65 3.57
CA GLY A 330 -3.43 8.75 4.44
C GLY A 330 -4.40 9.46 5.37
N MET A 331 -5.20 8.66 6.09
CA MET A 331 -6.20 9.13 7.05
C MET A 331 -5.64 10.09 8.11
N GLU A 332 -4.37 9.96 8.49
CA GLU A 332 -3.70 10.88 9.41
C GLU A 332 -3.66 12.31 8.88
N LEU A 333 -3.50 12.50 7.57
CA LEU A 333 -3.50 13.81 6.91
C LEU A 333 -4.92 14.30 6.62
N TRP A 334 -5.87 13.39 6.40
CA TRP A 334 -7.27 13.76 6.25
C TRP A 334 -7.83 14.33 7.56
N MET A 335 -7.60 13.63 8.68
CA MET A 335 -7.98 14.10 10.01
C MET A 335 -7.22 15.38 10.40
N HIS A 336 -5.99 15.56 9.91
CA HIS A 336 -5.25 16.81 10.04
C HIS A 336 -5.97 17.97 9.34
N ALA A 337 -6.36 17.80 8.07
CA ALA A 337 -7.06 18.85 7.33
C ALA A 337 -8.38 19.26 7.99
N PHE A 338 -9.13 18.30 8.56
CA PHE A 338 -10.33 18.60 9.35
C PHE A 338 -10.01 19.41 10.62
N ASN A 339 -8.92 19.09 11.34
CA ASN A 339 -8.47 19.89 12.49
C ASN A 339 -8.11 21.33 12.11
N GLU A 340 -7.65 21.54 10.88
CA GLU A 340 -7.33 22.85 10.30
C GLU A 340 -8.56 23.57 9.71
N GLY A 341 -9.73 22.95 9.76
CA GLY A 341 -11.01 23.57 9.40
C GLY A 341 -11.56 23.20 8.03
N ALA A 342 -11.01 22.20 7.35
CA ALA A 342 -11.67 21.60 6.18
C ALA A 342 -13.09 21.15 6.56
N SER A 343 -14.08 21.43 5.71
CA SER A 343 -15.46 21.00 5.90
C SER A 343 -15.70 19.60 5.33
N ARG A 344 -15.01 19.29 4.22
CA ARG A 344 -15.06 18.01 3.49
C ARG A 344 -13.75 17.76 2.73
N ILE A 345 -13.49 16.50 2.40
CA ILE A 345 -12.38 16.09 1.54
C ILE A 345 -12.93 15.19 0.42
N ILE A 346 -12.52 15.48 -0.80
CA ILE A 346 -12.92 14.77 -2.01
C ILE A 346 -11.65 14.24 -2.70
N PHE A 347 -11.70 13.00 -3.16
CA PHE A 347 -10.66 12.37 -3.98
C PHE A 347 -11.18 12.27 -5.42
N LEU A 348 -10.49 12.91 -6.36
CA LEU A 348 -10.82 12.84 -7.78
C LEU A 348 -10.22 11.58 -8.39
N THR A 349 -11.08 10.64 -8.79
CA THR A 349 -10.68 9.47 -9.59
C THR A 349 -10.95 9.77 -11.06
N SER A 350 -10.22 9.10 -11.96
CA SER A 350 -10.46 9.19 -13.41
C SER A 350 -10.45 7.82 -14.05
N ASP A 351 -11.27 7.69 -15.10
CA ASP A 351 -11.32 6.52 -15.99
C ASP A 351 -10.99 6.91 -17.44
N SER A 352 -10.39 8.09 -17.65
CA SER A 352 -9.99 8.60 -18.96
C SER A 352 -8.78 7.85 -19.52
N ASP A 353 -8.60 7.93 -20.83
CA ASP A 353 -7.46 7.33 -21.51
C ASP A 353 -6.14 8.06 -21.20
N GLU A 354 -6.21 9.35 -20.86
CA GLU A 354 -5.04 10.18 -20.51
C GLU A 354 -4.52 9.90 -19.09
N HIS A 355 -5.42 9.64 -18.13
CA HIS A 355 -5.06 9.27 -16.77
C HIS A 355 -6.15 8.39 -16.18
N ARG A 356 -5.81 7.12 -15.93
CA ARG A 356 -6.71 6.13 -15.34
C ARG A 356 -6.25 5.78 -13.93
N THR A 357 -7.11 6.03 -12.95
CA THR A 357 -6.85 5.64 -11.57
C THR A 357 -6.98 4.11 -11.45
N PRO A 358 -5.95 3.40 -10.93
CA PRO A 358 -6.02 1.94 -10.76
C PRO A 358 -7.19 1.50 -9.86
N ALA A 359 -7.85 0.40 -10.22
CA ALA A 359 -8.93 -0.20 -9.47
C ALA A 359 -8.51 -0.60 -8.04
N SER A 360 -7.28 -1.10 -7.83
CA SER A 360 -6.78 -1.39 -6.47
C SER A 360 -6.66 -0.12 -5.61
N LEU A 361 -6.30 1.02 -6.20
CA LEU A 361 -6.28 2.32 -5.51
C LEU A 361 -7.69 2.79 -5.16
N ILE A 362 -8.64 2.67 -6.09
CA ILE A 362 -10.05 3.02 -5.84
C ILE A 362 -10.58 2.18 -4.68
N GLN A 363 -10.39 0.86 -4.71
CA GLN A 363 -10.84 -0.05 -3.64
C GLN A 363 -10.20 0.29 -2.28
N LEU A 364 -8.91 0.66 -2.27
CA LEU A 364 -8.25 1.14 -1.06
C LEU A 364 -8.94 2.41 -0.54
N LEU A 365 -9.12 3.42 -1.38
CA LEU A 365 -9.71 4.70 -0.97
C LEU A 365 -11.16 4.55 -0.53
N GLU A 366 -11.97 3.73 -1.18
CA GLU A 366 -13.33 3.41 -0.73
C GLU A 366 -13.32 2.81 0.68
N ARG A 367 -12.39 1.88 0.94
CA ARG A 367 -12.24 1.25 2.25
C ARG A 367 -11.80 2.26 3.32
N GLU A 368 -10.78 3.05 3.04
CA GLU A 368 -10.23 4.03 4.00
C GLU A 368 -11.19 5.20 4.24
N THR A 369 -11.88 5.71 3.21
CA THR A 369 -12.89 6.77 3.37
C THR A 369 -14.10 6.27 4.15
N LYS A 370 -14.53 5.02 3.95
CA LYS A 370 -15.55 4.39 4.78
C LYS A 370 -15.12 4.33 6.25
N LEU A 371 -13.90 3.89 6.54
CA LEU A 371 -13.36 3.86 7.91
C LEU A 371 -13.29 5.27 8.52
N GLY A 372 -12.82 6.25 7.75
CA GLY A 372 -12.75 7.64 8.19
C GLY A 372 -14.12 8.24 8.46
N ASN A 373 -15.12 7.99 7.61
CA ASN A 373 -16.50 8.41 7.85
C ASN A 373 -17.11 7.72 9.07
N GLN A 374 -16.85 6.42 9.32
CA GLN A 374 -17.28 5.76 10.56
C GLN A 374 -16.76 6.48 11.81
N LEU A 375 -15.48 6.89 11.81
CA LEU A 375 -14.89 7.65 12.92
C LEU A 375 -15.50 9.05 13.04
N LEU A 376 -15.60 9.78 11.93
CA LEU A 376 -16.15 11.14 11.90
C LEU A 376 -17.60 11.16 12.38
N SER A 377 -18.45 10.28 11.85
CA SER A 377 -19.86 10.16 12.26
C SER A 377 -20.03 9.83 13.73
N ALA A 378 -19.18 8.97 14.28
CA ALA A 378 -19.21 8.63 15.70
C ALA A 378 -18.83 9.80 16.64
N MET A 379 -18.06 10.76 16.12
CA MET A 379 -17.77 12.02 16.80
C MET A 379 -18.84 13.10 16.55
N GLY A 380 -19.91 12.79 15.82
CA GLY A 380 -20.99 13.73 15.49
C GLY A 380 -20.76 14.57 14.25
N TYR A 381 -19.78 14.21 13.41
CA TYR A 381 -19.54 14.86 12.13
C TYR A 381 -20.37 14.21 11.00
N GLY A 382 -20.50 14.89 9.86
CA GLY A 382 -21.39 14.42 8.80
C GLY A 382 -20.95 13.10 8.15
N GLU A 383 -21.93 12.27 7.75
CA GLU A 383 -21.74 10.90 7.22
C GLU A 383 -20.96 10.83 5.89
N ASN A 384 -20.79 11.95 5.18
CA ASN A 384 -20.10 12.04 3.89
C ASN A 384 -19.02 13.13 3.89
N SER A 385 -18.28 13.21 4.99
CA SER A 385 -17.16 14.15 5.14
C SER A 385 -15.99 13.79 4.23
N LEU A 386 -15.81 12.51 3.93
CA LEU A 386 -14.86 11.95 2.96
C LEU A 386 -15.63 11.31 1.79
N SER A 387 -15.23 11.58 0.54
CA SER A 387 -15.88 10.96 -0.63
C SER A 387 -14.96 10.85 -1.85
N LEU A 388 -15.21 9.87 -2.71
CA LEU A 388 -14.60 9.78 -4.04
C LEU A 388 -15.52 10.47 -5.06
N CYS A 389 -14.93 11.02 -6.13
CA CYS A 389 -15.65 11.62 -7.25
C CYS A 389 -15.01 11.21 -8.57
N GLY A 390 -15.79 10.62 -9.49
CA GLY A 390 -15.29 10.16 -10.78
C GLY A 390 -15.23 11.21 -11.88
N GLU A 391 -15.84 12.38 -11.69
CA GLU A 391 -15.87 13.43 -12.71
C GLU A 391 -15.84 14.82 -12.09
N ILE A 392 -14.96 15.69 -12.60
CA ILE A 392 -14.87 17.10 -12.19
C ILE A 392 -16.20 17.84 -12.42
N THR A 393 -16.97 17.45 -13.44
CA THR A 393 -18.31 18.02 -13.75
C THR A 393 -19.32 17.82 -12.61
N GLY A 394 -19.02 16.93 -11.66
CA GLY A 394 -19.76 16.70 -10.43
C GLY A 394 -19.53 17.75 -9.33
N LEU A 395 -18.49 18.59 -9.47
CA LEU A 395 -17.97 19.45 -8.41
C LEU A 395 -18.38 20.93 -8.57
N THR A 396 -19.47 21.18 -9.29
CA THR A 396 -20.02 22.52 -9.49
C THR A 396 -20.85 22.99 -8.31
N GLU A 397 -21.09 24.30 -8.21
CA GLU A 397 -21.82 24.92 -7.09
C GLU A 397 -23.24 24.36 -6.91
N GLU A 398 -23.95 24.10 -8.01
CA GLU A 398 -25.32 23.56 -7.97
C GLU A 398 -25.38 22.16 -7.33
N LYS A 399 -24.34 21.34 -7.52
CA LYS A 399 -24.25 19.98 -6.96
C LYS A 399 -23.65 19.98 -5.54
N GLN A 400 -22.76 20.92 -5.24
CA GLN A 400 -22.20 21.09 -3.90
C GLN A 400 -23.24 21.60 -2.88
N ALA A 401 -24.11 22.54 -3.27
CA ALA A 401 -25.16 23.09 -2.42
C ALA A 401 -26.18 22.06 -1.89
N VAL A 402 -26.35 20.92 -2.59
CA VAL A 402 -27.21 19.79 -2.14
C VAL A 402 -26.53 18.97 -1.03
N THR A 403 -25.20 19.07 -0.92
CA THR A 403 -24.38 18.24 -0.03
C THR A 403 -23.87 19.02 1.20
N GLU A 404 -23.97 20.37 1.18
CA GLU A 404 -23.56 21.29 2.26
C GLU A 404 -24.31 21.08 3.59
N ALA A 405 -25.51 20.48 3.55
CA ALA A 405 -26.26 20.15 4.77
C ALA A 405 -25.57 19.11 5.67
N ASN A 406 -24.55 18.40 5.17
CA ASN A 406 -23.84 17.31 5.86
C ASN A 406 -22.33 17.58 6.02
N GLY A 407 -21.86 18.82 5.80
CA GLY A 407 -20.45 19.18 5.98
C GLY A 407 -20.07 19.33 7.46
N ILE A 408 -18.78 19.18 7.78
CA ILE A 408 -18.32 19.44 9.14
C ILE A 408 -18.37 20.95 9.44
N GLN A 409 -19.19 21.35 10.40
CA GLN A 409 -19.09 22.67 11.02
C GLN A 409 -18.01 22.64 12.10
N VAL A 410 -16.74 22.75 11.69
CA VAL A 410 -15.65 22.89 12.64
C VAL A 410 -15.72 24.31 13.22
N ALA A 411 -15.94 24.44 14.53
CA ALA A 411 -15.71 25.72 15.20
C ALA A 411 -14.27 26.13 14.93
N SER A 412 -14.06 27.30 14.34
CA SER A 412 -12.74 27.81 13.97
C SER A 412 -11.84 27.85 15.21
N ALA A 413 -11.00 26.83 15.39
CA ALA A 413 -9.94 26.92 16.37
C ALA A 413 -9.03 28.08 15.95
N PRO A 414 -8.64 28.99 16.87
CA PRO A 414 -7.60 29.94 16.56
C PRO A 414 -6.38 29.16 16.10
N ALA A 415 -5.73 29.63 15.02
CA ALA A 415 -4.46 29.11 14.55
C ALA A 415 -3.47 29.23 15.71
N THR A 416 -3.39 28.20 16.54
CA THR A 416 -2.36 28.08 17.54
C THR A 416 -1.16 27.66 16.73
N LEU A 417 -0.40 28.66 16.26
CA LEU A 417 0.95 28.54 15.76
C LEU A 417 1.61 27.38 16.50
N HIS A 418 1.71 26.23 15.84
CA HIS A 418 2.51 25.14 16.33
C HIS A 418 3.94 25.68 16.27
N GLN A 419 4.42 26.19 17.40
CA GLN A 419 5.85 26.26 17.66
C GLN A 419 6.31 24.81 17.60
N VAL A 420 6.73 24.39 16.42
CA VAL A 420 7.51 23.18 16.24
C VAL A 420 8.71 23.36 17.16
N GLN A 421 8.70 22.64 18.30
CA GLN A 421 9.92 22.49 19.05
C GLN A 421 10.90 21.81 18.10
N ALA A 422 11.89 22.56 17.62
CA ALA A 422 12.81 22.18 16.55
C ALA A 422 13.69 20.93 16.85
N PHE A 423 13.40 20.21 17.94
CA PHE A 423 14.16 19.08 18.47
C PHE A 423 13.32 17.89 18.92
N ALA A 424 11.98 17.90 18.75
CA ALA A 424 11.16 16.72 19.02
C ALA A 424 11.14 15.80 17.78
N GLU A 425 11.31 14.49 17.99
CA GLU A 425 11.10 13.50 16.92
C GLU A 425 9.67 13.62 16.38
N ALA A 426 9.52 13.59 15.05
CA ALA A 426 8.21 13.66 14.42
C ALA A 426 7.36 12.44 14.86
N PRO A 427 6.06 12.64 15.17
CA PRO A 427 5.21 11.55 15.59
C PRO A 427 5.09 10.50 14.49
N SER A 428 5.02 9.22 14.88
CA SER A 428 4.73 8.14 13.93
C SER A 428 3.38 8.36 13.25
N LYS A 429 3.16 7.72 12.08
CA LYS A 429 1.88 7.80 11.35
C LYS A 429 0.67 7.52 12.26
N ARG A 430 0.78 6.47 13.08
CA ARG A 430 -0.29 6.06 14.00
C ARG A 430 -0.50 7.07 15.13
N GLN A 431 0.58 7.60 15.71
CA GLN A 431 0.48 8.66 16.72
C GLN A 431 -0.19 9.91 16.16
N ARG A 432 0.17 10.34 14.93
CA ARG A 432 -0.42 11.47 14.23
C ARG A 432 -1.93 11.28 14.01
N LEU A 433 -2.33 10.10 13.55
CA LEU A 433 -3.74 9.77 13.35
C LEU A 433 -4.53 9.86 14.67
N ILE A 434 -4.03 9.22 15.74
CA ILE A 434 -4.71 9.21 17.04
C ILE A 434 -4.74 10.62 17.66
N SER A 435 -3.67 11.41 17.56
CA SER A 435 -3.68 12.80 18.04
C SER A 435 -4.70 13.65 17.28
N ASN A 436 -4.82 13.45 15.97
CA ASN A 436 -5.78 14.17 15.16
C ASN A 436 -7.22 13.79 15.51
N ILE A 437 -7.51 12.51 15.72
CA ILE A 437 -8.84 12.04 16.16
C ILE A 437 -9.16 12.60 17.56
N ASN A 438 -8.22 12.59 18.50
CA ASN A 438 -8.45 13.13 19.85
C ASN A 438 -8.78 14.63 19.81
N ARG A 439 -8.10 15.39 18.94
CA ARG A 439 -8.36 16.83 18.77
C ARG A 439 -9.75 17.08 18.16
N LEU A 440 -10.11 16.31 17.13
CA LEU A 440 -11.46 16.35 16.56
C LEU A 440 -12.51 16.02 17.64
N GLN A 441 -12.32 14.99 18.45
CA GLN A 441 -13.24 14.65 19.53
C GLN A 441 -13.43 15.78 20.56
N GLN A 442 -12.40 16.57 20.84
CA GLN A 442 -12.49 17.75 21.71
C GLN A 442 -13.28 18.88 21.05
N MET A 443 -13.15 19.04 19.74
CA MET A 443 -13.82 20.05 18.92
C MET A 443 -15.20 19.61 18.38
N ALA A 444 -15.60 18.37 18.67
CA ALA A 444 -16.85 17.79 18.18
C ALA A 444 -18.07 18.61 18.63
N PRO A 445 -19.13 18.71 17.79
CA PRO A 445 -20.28 19.57 18.04
C PRO A 445 -20.93 19.35 19.41
N THR A 446 -21.25 20.43 20.13
CA THR A 446 -21.73 20.39 21.53
C THR A 446 -23.01 19.57 21.72
N ASP A 447 -23.87 19.50 20.70
CA ASP A 447 -25.15 18.80 20.75
C ASP A 447 -25.06 17.33 20.27
N SER A 448 -23.87 16.85 19.90
CA SER A 448 -23.67 15.46 19.45
C SER A 448 -23.54 14.50 20.62
N GLU A 449 -24.27 13.37 20.56
CA GLU A 449 -24.01 12.23 21.44
C GLU A 449 -22.66 11.62 21.06
N LYS A 450 -21.61 12.01 21.78
CA LYS A 450 -20.26 11.50 21.56
C LYS A 450 -20.20 10.02 21.94
N ALA A 451 -19.99 9.16 20.96
CA ALA A 451 -19.78 7.74 21.22
C ALA A 451 -18.51 7.55 22.07
N GLU A 452 -18.59 6.75 23.14
CA GLU A 452 -17.39 6.35 23.89
C GLU A 452 -16.54 5.34 23.10
N GLN A 453 -17.22 4.51 22.30
CA GLN A 453 -16.64 3.51 21.42
C GLN A 453 -17.56 3.20 20.24
N ILE A 454 -16.98 2.65 19.17
CA ILE A 454 -17.73 2.13 18.02
C ILE A 454 -17.17 0.81 17.53
N LEU A 455 -18.06 -0.04 17.01
CA LEU A 455 -17.66 -1.19 16.21
C LEU A 455 -17.24 -0.71 14.82
N MET A 456 -16.14 -1.25 14.33
CA MET A 456 -15.55 -0.88 13.05
C MET A 456 -15.72 -2.00 12.04
N SER A 457 -15.57 -1.68 10.75
CA SER A 457 -15.53 -2.71 9.72
C SER A 457 -14.29 -3.62 9.88
N ALA A 458 -14.37 -4.84 9.35
CA ALA A 458 -13.34 -5.88 9.53
C ALA A 458 -11.94 -5.47 9.03
N SER A 459 -11.85 -4.51 8.11
CA SER A 459 -10.59 -3.97 7.60
C SER A 459 -9.92 -2.96 8.54
N ALA A 460 -10.61 -2.48 9.58
CA ALA A 460 -10.07 -1.46 10.46
C ALA A 460 -8.78 -1.93 11.16
N PRO A 461 -7.72 -1.10 11.19
CA PRO A 461 -6.48 -1.40 11.89
C PRO A 461 -6.58 -1.05 13.40
N PHE A 462 -7.79 -0.99 13.95
CA PHE A 462 -8.09 -0.66 15.33
C PHE A 462 -8.98 -1.74 15.92
N GLY A 463 -8.75 -2.08 17.18
CA GLY A 463 -9.62 -3.01 17.87
C GLY A 463 -9.00 -3.57 19.12
N GLN A 464 -9.76 -4.45 19.74
CA GLN A 464 -9.32 -5.18 20.91
C GLN A 464 -8.89 -6.60 20.59
N VAL A 465 -8.20 -7.17 21.57
CA VAL A 465 -7.90 -8.60 21.67
C VAL A 465 -8.58 -9.09 22.95
N SER A 466 -9.29 -10.21 22.85
CA SER A 466 -9.96 -10.87 23.98
C SER A 466 -9.29 -12.21 24.27
N ILE A 467 -9.24 -12.58 25.55
CA ILE A 467 -8.64 -13.85 26.01
C ILE A 467 -9.70 -14.67 26.72
N ASP A 468 -9.91 -15.90 26.25
CA ASP A 468 -10.64 -16.91 26.99
C ASP A 468 -9.81 -17.33 28.22
N SER A 469 -10.31 -16.98 29.40
CA SER A 469 -9.61 -17.21 30.66
C SER A 469 -9.56 -18.69 31.07
N ASP A 470 -10.46 -19.52 30.55
CA ASP A 470 -10.50 -20.96 30.85
C ASP A 470 -9.51 -21.73 29.96
N ALA A 471 -9.29 -21.26 28.74
CA ALA A 471 -8.34 -21.85 27.79
C ALA A 471 -6.91 -21.32 27.96
N CYS A 472 -6.74 -20.06 28.40
CA CYS A 472 -5.44 -19.41 28.49
C CYS A 472 -4.53 -20.06 29.54
N THR A 473 -3.29 -20.33 29.16
CA THR A 473 -2.26 -20.88 30.06
C THR A 473 -1.21 -19.86 30.48
N LEU A 474 -1.30 -18.60 30.01
CA LEU A 474 -0.27 -17.56 30.19
C LEU A 474 1.14 -18.00 29.73
N CYS A 475 1.25 -18.74 28.62
CA CYS A 475 2.53 -19.09 28.00
C CYS A 475 3.29 -17.90 27.39
N PHE A 476 2.65 -16.72 27.32
CA PHE A 476 3.19 -15.46 26.79
C PHE A 476 3.57 -15.46 25.30
N SER A 477 3.23 -16.50 24.53
CA SER A 477 3.48 -16.54 23.07
C SER A 477 2.90 -15.34 22.34
N CYS A 478 1.73 -14.85 22.76
CA CYS A 478 1.06 -13.71 22.16
C CYS A 478 1.78 -12.36 22.40
N ALA A 479 2.33 -12.15 23.59
CA ALA A 479 3.14 -10.97 23.89
C ALA A 479 4.47 -11.02 23.13
N ASN A 480 5.12 -12.19 23.10
CA ASN A 480 6.43 -12.41 22.46
C ASN A 480 6.43 -12.36 20.92
N ILE A 481 5.25 -12.41 20.29
CA ILE A 481 5.09 -12.29 18.83
C ILE A 481 4.49 -10.94 18.42
N CYS A 482 4.06 -10.10 19.37
CA CYS A 482 3.39 -8.85 19.06
C CYS A 482 4.40 -7.82 18.50
N PRO A 483 4.33 -7.44 17.21
CA PRO A 483 5.35 -6.59 16.59
C PRO A 483 5.27 -5.13 17.08
N THR A 484 4.09 -4.70 17.53
CA THR A 484 3.86 -3.32 18.00
C THR A 484 3.93 -3.19 19.52
N ASN A 485 4.25 -4.28 20.23
CA ASN A 485 4.21 -4.34 21.70
C ASN A 485 2.84 -3.96 22.32
N ALA A 486 1.75 -4.09 21.56
CA ALA A 486 0.39 -3.88 22.06
C ALA A 486 0.02 -4.89 23.15
N LEU A 487 0.53 -6.12 23.06
CA LEU A 487 0.40 -7.13 24.10
C LEU A 487 1.69 -7.22 24.91
N GLN A 488 1.60 -7.06 26.22
CA GLN A 488 2.75 -7.06 27.13
C GLN A 488 2.50 -8.00 28.33
N THR A 489 3.57 -8.38 29.02
CA THR A 489 3.48 -9.18 30.24
C THR A 489 3.40 -8.29 31.48
N GLY A 490 2.64 -8.71 32.49
CA GLY A 490 2.62 -8.07 33.81
C GLY A 490 3.99 -8.10 34.50
N LYS A 491 4.30 -7.04 35.27
CA LYS A 491 5.58 -6.92 36.00
C LYS A 491 5.56 -7.61 37.37
N GLU A 492 4.45 -7.49 38.09
CA GLU A 492 4.33 -7.99 39.48
C GLU A 492 3.75 -9.40 39.56
N ALA A 493 2.90 -9.76 38.60
CA ALA A 493 2.24 -11.06 38.53
C ALA A 493 2.15 -11.52 37.06
N PRO A 494 2.05 -12.84 36.83
CA PRO A 494 1.74 -13.39 35.51
C PRO A 494 0.44 -12.81 34.96
N ALA A 495 0.56 -11.95 33.95
CA ALA A 495 -0.59 -11.32 33.32
C ALA A 495 -0.29 -10.97 31.86
N ILE A 496 -1.35 -10.87 31.05
CA ILE A 496 -1.32 -10.26 29.73
C ILE A 496 -2.02 -8.91 29.81
N LEU A 497 -1.30 -7.88 29.38
CA LEU A 497 -1.75 -6.50 29.28
C LEU A 497 -1.97 -6.15 27.80
N LEU A 498 -2.97 -5.32 27.51
CA LEU A 498 -3.24 -4.78 26.18
C LEU A 498 -3.24 -3.26 26.22
N THR A 499 -2.45 -2.62 25.35
CA THR A 499 -2.60 -1.23 24.97
C THR A 499 -3.26 -1.17 23.59
N GLU A 500 -4.53 -0.77 23.53
CA GLU A 500 -5.30 -0.80 22.27
C GLU A 500 -4.80 0.20 21.24
N MET A 501 -4.25 1.32 21.70
CA MET A 501 -3.61 2.31 20.84
C MET A 501 -2.56 1.67 19.93
N ASP A 502 -1.82 0.67 20.39
CA ASP A 502 -0.73 0.04 19.61
C ASP A 502 -1.19 -1.15 18.76
N CYS A 503 -2.43 -1.65 18.96
CA CYS A 503 -2.91 -2.84 18.29
C CYS A 503 -3.32 -2.57 16.84
N VAL A 504 -2.57 -3.11 15.89
CA VAL A 504 -2.83 -2.97 14.43
C VAL A 504 -3.70 -4.08 13.84
N GLN A 505 -4.30 -4.93 14.68
CA GLN A 505 -5.18 -6.03 14.25
C GLN A 505 -4.51 -7.01 13.25
N CYS A 506 -3.21 -7.28 13.39
CA CYS A 506 -2.44 -8.13 12.45
C CYS A 506 -2.68 -9.65 12.59
N GLY A 507 -3.27 -10.11 13.70
CA GLY A 507 -3.60 -11.55 13.89
C GLY A 507 -2.46 -12.48 14.30
N LEU A 508 -1.24 -11.96 14.45
CA LEU A 508 -0.10 -12.76 14.91
C LEU A 508 -0.35 -13.38 16.30
N CYS A 509 -0.98 -12.65 17.22
CA CYS A 509 -1.29 -13.17 18.56
C CYS A 509 -2.28 -14.35 18.54
N GLU A 510 -3.31 -14.26 17.71
CA GLU A 510 -4.32 -15.29 17.51
C GLU A 510 -3.69 -16.55 16.92
N SER A 511 -2.95 -16.40 15.81
CA SER A 511 -2.27 -17.52 15.15
C SER A 511 -1.18 -18.18 16.01
N ALA A 512 -0.56 -17.45 16.93
CA ALA A 512 0.50 -17.95 17.80
C ALA A 512 -0.01 -18.62 19.08
N CYS A 513 -1.30 -18.52 19.40
CA CYS A 513 -1.85 -19.09 20.62
C CYS A 513 -1.96 -20.62 20.50
N PRO A 514 -1.20 -21.41 21.28
CA PRO A 514 -1.25 -22.87 21.19
C PRO A 514 -2.57 -23.46 21.73
N GLU A 515 -3.31 -22.69 22.52
CA GLU A 515 -4.58 -23.11 23.14
C GLU A 515 -5.81 -22.50 22.43
N ASN A 516 -5.62 -21.75 21.33
CA ASN A 516 -6.68 -21.04 20.61
C ASN A 516 -7.55 -20.13 21.50
N ALA A 517 -6.94 -19.55 22.54
CA ALA A 517 -7.64 -18.77 23.56
C ALA A 517 -7.80 -17.28 23.20
N ILE A 518 -7.43 -16.86 21.99
CA ILE A 518 -7.36 -15.45 21.60
C ILE A 518 -8.34 -15.17 20.47
N SER A 519 -9.13 -14.09 20.60
CA SER A 519 -9.99 -13.56 19.54
C SER A 519 -9.78 -12.05 19.35
N ARG A 520 -10.19 -11.54 18.19
CA ARG A 520 -10.05 -10.13 17.79
C ARG A 520 -11.40 -9.52 17.49
N GLU A 521 -11.56 -8.24 17.82
CA GLU A 521 -12.75 -7.46 17.48
C GLU A 521 -12.35 -6.04 17.06
N GLN A 522 -12.70 -5.67 15.83
CA GLN A 522 -12.44 -4.35 15.28
C GLN A 522 -13.37 -3.33 15.92
N ARG A 523 -12.77 -2.39 16.66
CA ARG A 523 -13.47 -1.30 17.33
C ARG A 523 -12.53 -0.11 17.49
N PHE A 524 -13.10 1.06 17.75
CA PHE A 524 -12.35 2.24 18.15
C PHE A 524 -12.88 2.78 19.47
N ILE A 525 -11.98 3.12 20.40
CA ILE A 525 -12.31 3.76 21.67
C ILE A 525 -11.89 5.23 21.59
N PHE A 526 -12.82 6.14 21.85
CA PHE A 526 -12.56 7.59 21.86
C PHE A 526 -11.99 8.06 23.21
N ASN A 527 -12.28 7.34 24.30
CA ASN A 527 -11.66 7.59 25.60
C ASN A 527 -10.14 7.25 25.54
N ALA A 528 -9.31 8.29 25.54
CA ALA A 528 -7.86 8.17 25.48
C ALA A 528 -7.28 7.38 26.67
N ASP A 529 -7.83 7.53 27.88
CA ASP A 529 -7.33 6.82 29.05
C ASP A 529 -7.50 5.30 28.91
N LEU A 530 -8.64 4.84 28.36
CA LEU A 530 -8.88 3.42 28.12
C LEU A 530 -8.07 2.86 26.95
N ARG A 531 -7.80 3.68 25.94
CA ARG A 531 -7.12 3.26 24.71
C ARG A 531 -5.59 3.23 24.86
N ASP A 532 -5.04 4.25 25.51
CA ASP A 532 -3.60 4.54 25.51
C ASP A 532 -2.89 3.94 26.74
N ASN A 533 -3.64 3.49 27.76
CA ASN A 533 -3.07 2.82 28.93
C ASN A 533 -3.24 1.29 28.85
N PRO A 534 -2.28 0.52 29.38
CA PRO A 534 -2.35 -0.93 29.41
C PRO A 534 -3.47 -1.41 30.34
N ARG A 535 -4.37 -2.26 29.80
CA ARG A 535 -5.41 -2.96 30.58
C ARG A 535 -5.10 -4.44 30.72
N THR A 536 -5.39 -5.02 31.88
CA THR A 536 -5.22 -6.46 32.11
C THR A 536 -6.31 -7.25 31.40
N LEU A 537 -5.93 -8.12 30.46
CA LEU A 537 -6.84 -9.04 29.77
C LEU A 537 -7.03 -10.34 30.56
N HIS A 538 -5.94 -10.87 31.11
CA HIS A 538 -5.95 -12.10 31.89
C HIS A 538 -4.77 -12.09 32.86
N LYS A 539 -4.97 -12.65 34.06
CA LYS A 539 -3.96 -12.73 35.12
C LYS A 539 -4.10 -14.04 35.88
N ASP A 540 -3.01 -14.50 36.45
CA ASP A 540 -2.93 -15.71 37.26
C ASP A 540 -1.98 -15.50 38.43
N GLU A 541 -2.07 -16.38 39.41
CA GLU A 541 -1.12 -16.44 40.51
C GLU A 541 0.18 -17.08 40.05
N ALA A 542 1.30 -16.57 40.57
CA ALA A 542 2.59 -17.18 40.36
C ALA A 542 2.69 -18.49 41.16
N PHE A 543 3.05 -19.57 40.48
CA PHE A 543 3.41 -20.82 41.11
C PHE A 543 4.77 -20.65 41.79
N CYS A 544 4.79 -20.83 43.11
CA CYS A 544 6.00 -20.76 43.92
C CYS A 544 6.67 -22.13 44.02
N CYS A 545 7.98 -22.17 43.85
CA CYS A 545 8.78 -23.39 43.98
C CYS A 545 8.55 -24.05 45.34
N LEU A 546 8.25 -25.36 45.35
CA LEU A 546 8.01 -26.10 46.59
C LEU A 546 9.23 -26.17 47.53
N ASP A 547 10.44 -26.00 46.99
CA ASP A 547 11.69 -26.09 47.77
C ASP A 547 12.15 -24.74 48.35
N CYS A 548 12.00 -23.66 47.59
CA CYS A 548 12.59 -22.35 47.96
C CYS A 548 11.58 -21.20 48.00
N GLY A 549 10.33 -21.42 47.61
CA GLY A 549 9.29 -20.39 47.57
C GLY A 549 9.42 -19.36 46.44
N LYS A 550 10.44 -19.46 45.57
CA LYS A 550 10.63 -18.53 44.44
C LYS A 550 9.46 -18.65 43.43
N PRO A 551 8.76 -17.57 43.08
CA PRO A 551 7.78 -17.58 41.99
C PRO A 551 8.51 -17.76 40.65
N PHE A 552 8.05 -18.68 39.80
CA PHE A 552 8.77 -18.98 38.54
C PHE A 552 7.89 -19.21 37.31
N ALA A 553 6.59 -19.49 37.46
CA ALA A 553 5.69 -19.73 36.32
C ALA A 553 4.23 -19.40 36.70
N PRO A 554 3.33 -19.20 35.73
CA PRO A 554 1.89 -19.17 35.99
C PRO A 554 1.38 -20.51 36.52
N THR A 555 0.45 -20.49 37.46
CA THR A 555 -0.16 -21.70 38.04
C THR A 555 -0.88 -22.54 36.98
N SER A 556 -1.61 -21.90 36.08
CA SER A 556 -2.27 -22.50 34.91
C SER A 556 -1.30 -23.26 34.00
N THR A 557 -0.11 -22.70 33.70
CA THR A 557 0.93 -23.39 32.92
C THR A 557 1.40 -24.66 33.62
N VAL A 558 1.75 -24.59 34.92
CA VAL A 558 2.25 -25.73 35.68
C VAL A 558 1.20 -26.84 35.73
N ASN A 559 -0.05 -26.50 36.01
CA ASN A 559 -1.15 -27.46 36.06
C ASN A 559 -1.38 -28.14 34.70
N LYS A 560 -1.39 -27.37 33.60
CA LYS A 560 -1.56 -27.91 32.24
C LYS A 560 -0.40 -28.83 31.83
N MET A 561 0.83 -28.45 32.17
CA MET A 561 2.02 -29.29 31.92
C MET A 561 1.94 -30.61 32.69
N LYS A 562 1.55 -30.57 33.98
CA LYS A 562 1.35 -31.77 34.79
C LYS A 562 0.29 -32.67 34.17
N GLU A 563 -0.84 -32.11 33.73
CA GLU A 563 -1.90 -32.87 33.09
C GLU A 563 -1.46 -33.55 31.78
N LYS A 564 -0.74 -32.82 30.91
CA LYS A 564 -0.26 -33.36 29.62
C LYS A 564 0.89 -34.36 29.76
N LEU A 565 1.75 -34.21 30.79
CA LEU A 565 2.97 -35.01 30.93
C LEU A 565 2.88 -36.15 31.95
N LYS A 566 1.81 -36.23 32.76
CA LYS A 566 1.68 -37.26 33.82
C LYS A 566 1.86 -38.70 33.33
N ASP A 567 1.46 -38.98 32.09
CA ASP A 567 1.52 -40.31 31.49
C ASP A 567 2.78 -40.54 30.63
N HIS A 568 3.64 -39.52 30.50
CA HIS A 568 4.89 -39.62 29.75
C HIS A 568 5.97 -40.31 30.59
N ALA A 569 6.69 -41.28 30.02
CA ALA A 569 7.66 -42.13 30.73
C ALA A 569 8.72 -41.32 31.53
N MET A 570 9.17 -40.19 30.99
CA MET A 570 10.16 -39.31 31.66
C MET A 570 9.60 -38.45 32.80
N PHE A 571 8.28 -38.36 32.95
CA PHE A 571 7.59 -37.49 33.92
C PHE A 571 6.61 -38.25 34.83
N ALA A 572 6.56 -39.58 34.72
CA ALA A 572 5.75 -40.41 35.60
C ALA A 572 6.35 -40.51 37.02
N GLY A 573 5.50 -40.64 38.05
CA GLY A 573 5.93 -40.80 39.44
C GLY A 573 6.55 -39.54 40.05
N GLU A 574 7.62 -39.70 40.84
CA GLU A 574 8.30 -38.58 41.52
C GLU A 574 8.90 -37.55 40.56
N ALA A 575 9.14 -37.92 39.30
CA ALA A 575 9.64 -37.00 38.28
C ALA A 575 8.66 -35.86 37.96
N LEU A 576 7.35 -36.04 38.17
CA LEU A 576 6.34 -35.01 37.96
C LEU A 576 6.55 -33.80 38.89
N ARG A 577 7.06 -34.04 40.10
CA ARG A 577 7.39 -33.00 41.10
C ARG A 577 8.36 -31.96 40.54
N ARG A 578 9.22 -32.34 39.60
CA ARG A 578 10.20 -31.43 38.99
C ARG A 578 9.55 -30.27 38.25
N LEU A 579 8.33 -30.46 37.74
CA LEU A 579 7.54 -29.38 37.11
C LEU A 579 7.12 -28.30 38.12
N GLU A 580 7.14 -28.61 39.42
CA GLU A 580 6.78 -27.71 40.53
C GLU A 580 8.01 -27.03 41.18
N LEU A 581 9.20 -27.24 40.61
CA LEU A 581 10.46 -26.65 41.06
C LEU A 581 10.92 -25.56 40.08
N CYS A 582 11.47 -24.46 40.63
CA CYS A 582 12.15 -23.43 39.84
C CYS A 582 13.39 -23.98 39.13
N GLU A 583 13.94 -23.21 38.20
CA GLU A 583 15.12 -23.55 37.40
C GLU A 583 16.31 -24.02 38.27
N ASP A 584 16.57 -23.35 39.39
CA ASP A 584 17.68 -23.67 40.29
C ASP A 584 17.44 -24.95 41.10
N CYS A 585 16.23 -25.08 41.68
CA CYS A 585 15.89 -26.24 42.49
C CYS A 585 15.70 -27.51 41.65
N ARG A 586 15.23 -27.37 40.40
CA ARG A 586 15.12 -28.48 39.46
C ARG A 586 16.48 -29.05 39.12
N VAL A 587 17.48 -28.21 38.86
CA VAL A 587 18.86 -28.66 38.62
C VAL A 587 19.40 -29.36 39.87
N LYS A 588 19.22 -28.78 41.07
CA LYS A 588 19.64 -29.40 42.33
C LYS A 588 19.01 -30.77 42.57
N ASP A 589 17.71 -30.92 42.27
CA ASP A 589 16.98 -32.19 42.40
C ASP A 589 17.57 -33.28 41.48
N ILE A 590 17.81 -32.95 40.21
CA ILE A 590 18.44 -33.86 39.25
C ILE A 590 19.82 -34.31 39.75
N TYR A 591 20.67 -33.38 40.18
CA TYR A 591 22.00 -33.71 40.68
C TYR A 591 21.97 -34.52 41.99
N ARG A 592 20.99 -34.29 42.88
CA ARG A 592 20.81 -35.14 44.07
C ARG A 592 20.46 -36.58 43.68
N GLY A 593 19.59 -36.76 42.69
CA GLY A 593 19.27 -38.08 42.13
C GLY A 593 20.51 -38.77 41.55
N LEU A 594 21.29 -38.06 40.74
CA LEU A 594 22.53 -38.58 40.14
C LEU A 594 23.62 -38.89 41.19
N ALA A 595 23.71 -38.10 42.27
CA ALA A 595 24.64 -38.35 43.35
C ALA A 595 24.25 -39.58 44.19
N ALA A 596 22.94 -39.85 44.32
CA ALA A 596 22.41 -41.01 45.02
C ALA A 596 22.54 -42.31 44.20
N ASP A 597 22.42 -42.22 42.87
CA ASP A 597 22.63 -43.32 41.93
C ASP A 597 23.46 -42.88 40.71
N PRO A 598 24.79 -43.00 40.76
CA PRO A 598 25.68 -42.61 39.66
C PRO A 598 25.45 -43.39 38.36
N GLN A 599 24.88 -44.61 38.42
CA GLN A 599 24.60 -45.41 37.23
C GLN A 599 23.39 -44.88 36.44
N ALA A 600 22.54 -44.06 37.05
CA ALA A 600 21.41 -43.41 36.38
C ALA A 600 21.86 -42.48 35.22
N GLN A 601 23.12 -42.04 35.18
CA GLN A 601 23.69 -41.29 34.04
C GLN A 601 23.70 -42.10 32.73
N LEU A 602 23.70 -43.42 32.80
CA LEU A 602 23.74 -44.31 31.63
C LEU A 602 22.38 -44.47 30.93
N ASN A 603 21.30 -43.98 31.57
CA ASN A 603 19.91 -44.10 31.10
C ASN A 603 19.30 -42.76 30.65
N LEU A 604 20.10 -41.69 30.60
CA LEU A 604 19.67 -40.33 30.23
C LEU A 604 19.59 -40.09 28.72
#